data_AF-A0A959WWA8-F1
#
_entry.id   AF-A0A959WWA8-F1
#
_cell.length_a   1.000
_cell.length_b   1.000
_cell.length_c   1.000
_cell.angle_alpha   90.00
_cell.angle_beta   90.00
_cell.angle_gamma   90.00
#
_symmetry.space_group_name_H-M   'P 1'
#
loop_
_entity.id
_entity.type
_entity.pdbx_description
1 polymer ?
#
loop_
_entity_poly.entity_id
_entity_poly.type
_entity_poly.pdbx_seq_one_letter_code
_entity_poly.pdbx_strand_id
1 'polypeptide(L)'
;MAEALTPFTDGDEQTAVVDELTRILSSAHLVWGTPDERRRMRYFGFRPAVEAGVLKREWHGVTVRVSSDTLRAVWPGTGEVELRMPERSLLLDGRPFVPTAEGMAIAQHVLDLIQAYERWVEAREGKDERLSRGRVDGGRLVNPLAETRRFQRTMQVRRRAGR
;
A
#
# COMPACT_ATOMS: atom_id res chain seq x y z
N MET A 1 -11.32 18.70 9.95
CA MET A 1 -10.06 19.12 10.55
C MET A 1 -9.09 17.96 10.45
N ALA A 2 -8.10 18.04 9.57
CA ALA A 2 -7.05 17.02 9.48
C ALA A 2 -6.15 17.18 10.70
N GLU A 3 -6.11 16.16 11.56
CA GLU A 3 -5.15 16.10 12.66
C GLU A 3 -3.75 16.05 12.05
N ALA A 4 -2.96 17.11 12.27
CA ALA A 4 -1.61 17.22 11.72
C ALA A 4 -0.77 16.06 12.23
N LEU A 5 -0.31 15.23 11.31
CA LEU A 5 0.68 14.18 11.56
C LEU A 5 1.95 14.84 12.10
N THR A 6 2.31 14.57 13.35
CA THR A 6 3.60 15.00 13.90
C THR A 6 4.72 14.43 13.03
N PRO A 7 5.66 15.25 12.53
CA PRO A 7 6.78 14.75 11.73
C PRO A 7 7.63 13.80 12.57
N PHE A 8 8.13 12.72 11.94
CA PHE A 8 9.08 11.82 12.58
C PHE A 8 10.42 12.54 12.73
N THR A 9 10.87 12.76 13.96
CA THR A 9 12.08 13.55 14.25
C THR A 9 13.35 12.72 14.40
N ASP A 10 13.22 11.40 14.57
CA ASP A 10 14.34 10.47 14.73
C ASP A 10 14.64 9.73 13.40
N GLY A 11 15.91 9.71 12.99
CA GLY A 11 16.36 9.10 11.74
C GLY A 11 16.19 7.57 11.72
N ASP A 12 16.38 6.92 12.86
CA ASP A 12 16.16 5.47 12.98
C ASP A 12 14.67 5.13 12.90
N GLU A 13 13.82 6.00 13.47
CA GLU A 13 12.38 5.85 13.41
C GLU A 13 11.85 6.03 11.98
N GLN A 14 12.35 7.05 11.26
CA GLN A 14 12.02 7.29 9.86
C GLN A 14 12.38 6.09 9.00
N THR A 15 13.59 5.56 9.17
CA THR A 15 14.07 4.38 8.42
C THR A 15 13.18 3.17 8.67
N ALA A 16 12.86 2.88 9.94
CA ALA A 16 11.98 1.76 10.29
C ALA A 16 10.57 1.89 9.68
N VAL A 17 10.04 3.11 9.55
CA VAL A 17 8.74 3.38 8.92
C VAL A 17 8.81 3.15 7.41
N VAL A 18 9.86 3.66 6.77
CA VAL A 18 10.09 3.49 5.32
C VAL A 18 10.22 2.01 4.98
N ASP A 19 11.00 1.25 5.77
CA ASP A 19 11.22 -0.18 5.57
C ASP A 19 9.92 -0.98 5.70
N GLU A 20 9.13 -0.71 6.75
CA GLU A 20 7.88 -1.42 6.98
C GLU A 20 6.82 -1.08 5.93
N LEU A 21 6.73 0.19 5.51
CA LEU A 21 5.83 0.61 4.43
C LEU A 21 6.23 -0.02 3.09
N THR A 22 7.52 0.02 2.76
CA THR A 22 8.07 -0.64 1.57
C THR A 22 7.75 -2.12 1.56
N ARG A 23 7.92 -2.79 2.70
CA ARG A 23 7.60 -4.21 2.87
C ARG A 23 6.12 -4.51 2.59
N ILE A 24 5.20 -3.75 3.19
CA ILE A 24 3.74 -3.94 3.00
C ILE A 24 3.31 -3.70 1.56
N LEU A 25 3.79 -2.62 0.94
CA LEU A 25 3.42 -2.27 -0.43
C LEU A 25 4.00 -3.30 -1.42
N SER A 26 5.22 -3.78 -1.18
CA SER A 26 5.85 -4.85 -1.98
C SER A 26 5.05 -6.15 -1.86
N SER A 27 4.67 -6.53 -0.64
CA SER A 27 3.79 -7.66 -0.36
C SER A 27 2.48 -7.59 -1.15
N ALA A 28 1.79 -6.45 -1.09
CA ALA A 28 0.53 -6.25 -1.81
C ALA A 28 0.74 -6.31 -3.34
N HIS A 29 1.76 -5.62 -3.85
CA HIS A 29 2.10 -5.60 -5.28
C HIS A 29 2.38 -7.00 -5.82
N LEU A 30 3.15 -7.81 -5.09
CA LEU A 30 3.48 -9.19 -5.48
C LEU A 30 2.24 -10.09 -5.62
N VAL A 31 1.24 -9.92 -4.75
CA VAL A 31 -0.04 -10.65 -4.81
C VAL A 31 -0.88 -10.13 -5.97
N TRP A 32 -1.04 -8.81 -6.07
CA TRP A 32 -1.80 -8.11 -7.12
C TRP A 32 -1.25 -8.29 -8.53
N GLY A 33 0.03 -8.65 -8.67
CA GLY A 33 0.66 -8.95 -9.95
C GLY A 33 0.20 -10.26 -10.59
N THR A 34 -0.42 -11.19 -9.84
CA THR A 34 -0.80 -12.51 -10.39
C THR A 34 -2.03 -12.42 -11.30
N PRO A 35 -2.15 -13.27 -12.35
CA PRO A 35 -3.28 -13.19 -13.30
C PRO A 35 -4.66 -13.31 -12.64
N ASP A 36 -4.79 -14.23 -11.68
CA ASP A 36 -6.04 -14.47 -10.96
C ASP A 36 -6.42 -13.27 -10.11
N GLU A 37 -5.43 -12.68 -9.44
CA GLU A 37 -5.64 -11.50 -8.63
C GLU A 37 -5.98 -10.27 -9.46
N ARG A 38 -5.35 -10.10 -10.62
CA ARG A 38 -5.73 -9.06 -11.58
C ARG A 38 -7.16 -9.20 -12.05
N ARG A 39 -7.73 -10.42 -12.12
CA ARG A 39 -9.17 -10.60 -12.40
C ARG A 39 -10.01 -10.15 -11.21
N ARG A 40 -9.66 -10.54 -9.98
CA ARG A 40 -10.36 -10.12 -8.75
C ARG A 40 -10.35 -8.60 -8.56
N MET A 41 -9.21 -7.96 -8.77
CA MET A 41 -9.09 -6.50 -8.70
C MET A 41 -10.07 -5.80 -9.65
N ARG A 42 -10.31 -6.36 -10.84
CA ARG A 42 -11.31 -5.82 -11.78
C ARG A 42 -12.72 -5.91 -11.22
N TYR A 43 -13.09 -7.06 -10.64
CA TYR A 43 -14.38 -7.21 -9.96
C TYR A 43 -14.53 -6.27 -8.76
N PHE A 44 -13.44 -6.03 -8.03
CA PHE A 44 -13.45 -5.09 -6.92
C PHE A 44 -13.67 -3.64 -7.40
N GLY A 45 -13.27 -3.29 -8.63
CA GLY A 45 -13.49 -1.99 -9.25
C GLY A 45 -12.27 -1.35 -9.91
N PHE A 46 -11.12 -2.03 -9.98
CA PHE A 46 -10.01 -1.57 -10.81
C PHE A 46 -10.35 -1.69 -12.30
N ARG A 47 -9.93 -0.71 -13.10
CA ARG A 47 -10.15 -0.69 -14.54
C ARG A 47 -8.81 -0.74 -15.27
N PRO A 48 -8.72 -1.37 -16.45
CA PRO A 48 -7.56 -1.22 -17.32
C PRO A 48 -7.28 0.26 -17.59
N ALA A 49 -6.01 0.66 -17.55
CA ALA A 49 -5.59 1.96 -18.05
C ALA A 49 -5.34 1.91 -19.57
N VAL A 50 -4.92 3.04 -20.15
CA VAL A 50 -4.55 3.10 -21.57
C VAL A 50 -3.27 2.30 -21.81
N GLU A 51 -2.38 2.32 -20.83
CA GLU A 51 -1.12 1.61 -20.81
C GLU A 51 -1.34 0.12 -20.58
N ALA A 52 -0.76 -0.70 -21.46
CA ALA A 52 -0.88 -2.14 -21.40
C ALA A 52 -0.37 -2.69 -20.05
N GLY A 53 -1.12 -3.62 -19.47
CA GLY A 53 -0.73 -4.24 -18.21
C GLY A 53 -0.95 -3.36 -16.97
N VAL A 54 -1.50 -2.16 -17.09
CA VAL A 54 -1.80 -1.28 -15.95
C VAL A 54 -3.27 -1.38 -15.54
N LEU A 55 -3.51 -1.58 -14.25
CA LEU A 55 -4.82 -1.39 -13.64
C LEU A 55 -4.83 -0.08 -12.86
N LYS A 56 -5.94 0.66 -12.92
CA LYS A 56 -6.14 1.91 -12.18
C LYS A 56 -7.45 1.89 -11.40
N ARG A 57 -7.47 2.61 -10.28
CA ARG A 57 -8.66 2.83 -9.46
C ARG A 57 -8.57 4.19 -8.76
N GLU A 58 -9.67 4.89 -8.71
CA GLU A 58 -9.84 6.02 -7.81
C GLU A 58 -10.31 5.53 -6.43
N TRP A 59 -9.69 6.03 -5.37
CA TRP A 59 -9.98 5.68 -3.99
C TRP A 59 -9.83 6.92 -3.09
N HIS A 60 -10.96 7.45 -2.60
CA HIS A 60 -11.01 8.65 -1.76
C HIS A 60 -10.20 9.84 -2.32
N GLY A 61 -10.31 10.11 -3.62
CA GLY A 61 -9.58 11.18 -4.30
C GLY A 61 -8.14 10.85 -4.69
N VAL A 62 -7.61 9.69 -4.28
CA VAL A 62 -6.30 9.19 -4.69
C VAL A 62 -6.46 8.26 -5.90
N THR A 63 -5.69 8.51 -6.96
CA THR A 63 -5.62 7.59 -8.10
C THR A 63 -4.51 6.58 -7.87
N VAL A 64 -4.88 5.32 -7.69
CA VAL A 64 -3.94 4.20 -7.53
C VAL A 64 -3.80 3.44 -8.84
N ARG A 65 -2.56 3.21 -9.26
CA ARG A 65 -2.19 2.50 -10.48
C ARG A 65 -1.25 1.36 -10.13
N VAL A 66 -1.46 0.21 -10.75
CA VAL A 66 -0.71 -1.02 -10.50
C VAL A 66 -0.31 -1.64 -11.84
N SER A 67 1.00 -1.70 -12.09
CA SER A 67 1.61 -2.40 -13.23
C SER A 67 2.39 -3.62 -12.74
N SER A 68 3.12 -4.29 -13.64
CA SER A 68 4.00 -5.41 -13.29
C SER A 68 5.21 -5.01 -12.44
N ASP A 69 5.58 -3.75 -12.47
CA ASP A 69 6.81 -3.18 -11.92
C ASP A 69 6.56 -1.99 -10.98
N THR A 70 5.35 -1.43 -10.94
CA THR A 70 5.05 -0.26 -10.10
C THR A 70 3.71 -0.36 -9.38
N LEU A 71 3.67 0.22 -8.18
CA LEU A 71 2.45 0.64 -7.49
C LEU A 71 2.57 2.15 -7.27
N ARG A 72 1.73 2.92 -7.95
CA ARG A 72 1.76 4.39 -7.93
C ARG A 72 0.45 4.94 -7.40
N ALA A 73 0.51 5.87 -6.47
CA ALA A 73 -0.63 6.55 -5.88
C ALA A 73 -0.45 8.06 -5.99
N VAL A 74 -1.34 8.71 -6.73
CA VAL A 74 -1.31 10.15 -6.98
C VAL A 74 -2.49 10.81 -6.30
N TRP A 75 -2.22 11.81 -5.45
CA TRP A 75 -3.24 12.67 -4.88
C TRP A 75 -3.08 14.09 -5.44
N PRO A 76 -4.02 14.57 -6.29
CA PRO A 76 -3.96 15.89 -6.88
C PRO A 76 -3.75 17.00 -5.84
N GLY A 77 -2.71 17.82 -6.05
CA GLY A 77 -2.36 18.93 -5.17
C GLY A 77 -1.56 18.56 -3.91
N THR A 78 -1.40 17.27 -3.61
CA THR A 78 -0.65 16.78 -2.44
C THR A 78 0.68 16.14 -2.84
N GLY A 79 0.68 15.32 -3.89
CA GLY A 79 1.89 14.65 -4.37
C GLY A 79 1.65 13.21 -4.81
N GLU A 80 2.74 12.46 -4.91
CA GLU A 80 2.78 11.12 -5.46
C GLU A 80 3.67 10.18 -4.65
N VAL A 81 3.10 9.01 -4.28
CA VAL A 81 3.86 7.89 -3.73
C VAL A 81 4.00 6.81 -4.78
N GLU A 82 5.23 6.37 -5.04
CA GLU A 82 5.55 5.34 -6.03
C GLU A 82 6.42 4.25 -5.39
N LEU A 83 5.97 3.00 -5.43
CA LEU A 83 6.81 1.83 -5.20
C LEU A 83 7.26 1.27 -6.55
N ARG A 84 8.57 1.10 -6.73
CA ARG A 84 9.18 0.41 -7.88
C ARG A 84 9.70 -0.97 -7.51
N MET A 85 9.47 -1.92 -8.39
CA MET A 85 9.86 -3.32 -8.31
C MET A 85 10.70 -3.68 -9.54
N PRO A 86 11.70 -4.59 -9.42
CA PRO A 86 11.99 -5.43 -8.26
C PRO A 86 12.83 -4.77 -7.16
N GLU A 87 13.31 -3.53 -7.34
CA GLU A 87 14.26 -2.86 -6.45
C GLU A 87 13.66 -2.48 -5.07
N ARG A 88 12.34 -2.63 -4.90
CA ARG A 88 11.58 -2.23 -3.69
C ARG A 88 11.91 -0.79 -3.28
N SER A 89 12.01 0.10 -4.27
CA SER A 89 12.34 1.51 -4.04
C SER A 89 11.05 2.30 -3.84
N LEU A 90 10.87 2.86 -2.64
CA LEU A 90 9.75 3.73 -2.32
C LEU A 90 10.13 5.20 -2.52
N LEU A 91 9.31 5.92 -3.28
CA LEU A 91 9.55 7.29 -3.68
C LEU A 91 8.38 8.20 -3.30
N LEU A 92 8.69 9.45 -2.98
CA LEU A 92 7.76 10.57 -2.88
C LEU A 92 8.17 11.60 -3.94
N ASP A 93 7.29 11.88 -4.89
CA ASP A 93 7.53 12.81 -6.01
C ASP A 93 8.87 12.54 -6.76
N GLY A 94 9.17 11.25 -6.96
CA GLY A 94 10.37 10.78 -7.66
C GLY A 94 11.66 10.80 -6.84
N ARG A 95 11.62 11.20 -5.56
CA ARG A 95 12.77 11.17 -4.64
C ARG A 95 12.62 10.06 -3.60
N PRO A 96 13.71 9.58 -2.97
CA PRO A 96 13.60 8.62 -1.87
C PRO A 96 12.56 9.06 -0.84
N PHE A 97 11.65 8.15 -0.48
CA PHE A 97 10.54 8.48 0.39
C PHE A 97 11.03 8.93 1.77
N VAL A 98 10.57 10.10 2.20
CA VAL A 98 10.70 10.61 3.56
C VAL A 98 9.29 10.67 4.13
N PRO A 99 9.05 10.23 5.37
CA PRO A 99 7.70 10.13 5.94
C PRO A 99 7.17 11.50 6.38
N THR A 100 6.96 12.39 5.41
CA THR A 100 6.29 13.68 5.58
C THR A 100 4.79 13.48 5.86
N ALA A 101 4.11 14.52 6.34
CA ALA A 101 2.67 14.45 6.59
C ALA A 101 1.89 14.12 5.30
N GLU A 102 2.26 14.72 4.18
CA GLU A 102 1.64 14.50 2.87
C GLU A 102 1.90 13.09 2.36
N GLY A 103 3.17 12.64 2.38
CA GLY A 103 3.54 11.30 1.92
C GLY A 103 2.87 10.21 2.74
N MET A 104 2.79 10.39 4.06
CA MET A 104 2.10 9.47 4.97
C MET A 104 0.58 9.48 4.78
N ALA A 105 -0.02 10.62 4.43
CA ALA A 105 -1.44 10.69 4.13
C ALA A 105 -1.79 9.91 2.84
N ILE A 106 -0.98 10.04 1.79
CA ILE A 106 -1.14 9.25 0.56
C ILE A 106 -0.95 7.75 0.87
N ALA A 107 0.13 7.39 1.58
CA ALA A 107 0.41 6.01 1.97
C ALA A 107 -0.75 5.40 2.77
N GLN A 108 -1.34 6.16 3.68
CA GLN A 108 -2.50 5.74 4.46
C GLN A 108 -3.71 5.39 3.56
N HIS A 109 -4.01 6.19 2.53
CA HIS A 109 -5.07 5.87 1.58
C HIS A 109 -4.81 4.56 0.81
N VAL A 110 -3.55 4.28 0.44
CA VAL A 110 -3.18 3.03 -0.21
C VAL A 110 -3.34 1.84 0.74
N LEU A 111 -2.90 1.98 1.99
CA LEU A 111 -3.08 0.95 3.02
C LEU A 111 -4.57 0.65 3.28
N ASP A 112 -5.41 1.67 3.29
CA ASP A 112 -6.86 1.49 3.45
C ASP A 112 -7.50 0.80 2.24
N LEU A 113 -7.00 1.09 1.03
CA LEU A 113 -7.39 0.37 -0.19
C LEU A 113 -7.01 -1.12 -0.11
N ILE A 114 -5.79 -1.43 0.32
CA ILE A 114 -5.34 -2.82 0.54
C ILE A 114 -6.28 -3.54 1.51
N GLN A 115 -6.60 -2.91 2.64
CA GLN A 115 -7.51 -3.52 3.62
C GLN A 115 -8.94 -3.68 3.12
N ALA A 116 -9.46 -2.70 2.37
CA ALA A 116 -10.80 -2.78 1.80
C ALA A 116 -10.88 -3.92 0.77
N TYR A 117 -9.85 -4.05 -0.06
CA TYR A 117 -9.75 -5.11 -1.04
C TYR A 117 -9.68 -6.50 -0.40
N GLU A 118 -8.80 -6.68 0.58
CA GLU A 118 -8.64 -7.96 1.29
C GLU A 118 -9.92 -8.37 2.03
N ARG A 119 -10.63 -7.40 2.62
CA ARG A 119 -11.95 -7.65 3.23
C ARG A 119 -13.00 -8.03 2.20
N TRP A 120 -12.97 -7.41 1.02
CA TRP A 120 -13.89 -7.75 -0.06
C TRP A 120 -13.63 -9.18 -0.57
N VAL A 121 -12.36 -9.60 -0.71
CA VAL A 121 -12.03 -10.99 -1.06
C VAL A 121 -12.58 -11.95 0.01
N GLU A 122 -12.31 -11.67 1.29
CA GLU A 122 -12.79 -12.53 2.39
C GLU A 122 -14.32 -12.63 2.41
N ALA A 123 -15.04 -11.53 2.18
CA ALA A 123 -16.49 -11.53 2.13
C ALA A 123 -17.05 -12.27 0.90
N ARG A 124 -16.33 -12.28 -0.22
CA ARG A 124 -16.78 -12.88 -1.49
C ARG A 124 -16.41 -14.36 -1.61
N GLU A 125 -15.20 -14.73 -1.19
CA GLU A 125 -14.57 -16.02 -1.48
C GLU A 125 -14.21 -16.79 -0.20
N GLY A 126 -14.36 -16.16 0.97
CA GLY A 126 -14.08 -16.76 2.26
C GLY A 126 -12.66 -16.49 2.77
N LYS A 127 -12.47 -16.74 4.07
CA LYS A 127 -11.22 -16.48 4.79
C LYS A 127 -10.08 -17.38 4.31
N ASP A 128 -10.38 -18.64 4.01
CA ASP A 128 -9.37 -19.61 3.60
C ASP A 128 -8.78 -19.24 2.24
N GLU A 129 -9.62 -18.79 1.30
CA GLU A 129 -9.16 -18.26 0.02
C GLU A 129 -8.33 -16.98 0.21
N ARG A 130 -8.72 -16.08 1.12
CA ARG A 130 -7.87 -14.93 1.43
C ARG A 130 -6.47 -15.34 1.91
N LEU A 131 -6.38 -16.36 2.76
CA LEU A 131 -5.13 -16.82 3.37
C LEU A 131 -4.25 -17.65 2.41
N SER A 132 -4.86 -18.46 1.54
CA SER A 132 -4.17 -19.33 0.58
C SER A 132 -3.46 -18.56 -0.54
N ARG A 133 -3.94 -17.35 -0.86
CA ARG A 133 -3.38 -16.46 -1.88
C ARG A 133 -2.02 -15.84 -1.53
N GLY A 134 -1.52 -16.05 -0.31
CA GLY A 134 -0.24 -15.52 0.11
C GLY A 134 0.88 -16.01 -0.79
N ARG A 135 1.68 -15.09 -1.35
CA ARG A 135 2.88 -15.47 -2.09
C ARG A 135 3.98 -15.87 -1.10
N VAL A 136 4.80 -16.85 -1.47
CA VAL A 136 6.02 -17.17 -0.72
C VAL A 136 7.11 -16.22 -1.18
N ASP A 137 7.53 -15.31 -0.29
CA ASP A 137 8.73 -14.49 -0.47
C ASP A 137 9.73 -14.86 0.64
N GLY A 138 10.94 -15.27 0.27
CA GLY A 138 11.96 -15.70 1.23
C GLY A 138 11.53 -16.82 2.19
N GLY A 139 10.61 -17.71 1.78
CA GLY A 139 10.11 -18.82 2.60
C GLY A 139 8.94 -18.47 3.55
N ARG A 140 8.45 -17.23 3.55
CA ARG A 140 7.32 -16.78 4.37
C ARG A 140 6.08 -16.49 3.51
N LEU A 141 4.92 -16.94 3.97
CA LEU A 141 3.63 -16.55 3.38
C LEU A 141 3.34 -15.06 3.64
N VAL A 142 3.15 -14.32 2.56
CA VAL A 142 2.80 -12.90 2.57
C VAL A 142 1.30 -12.72 2.84
N ASN A 143 0.93 -11.94 3.85
CA ASN A 143 -0.46 -11.58 4.16
C ASN A 143 -0.61 -10.05 4.23
N PRO A 144 -0.99 -9.39 3.12
CA PRO A 144 -1.05 -7.92 3.05
C PRO A 144 -1.97 -7.28 4.10
N LEU A 145 -3.08 -7.94 4.45
CA LEU A 145 -4.02 -7.45 5.46
C LEU A 145 -3.41 -7.45 6.86
N ALA A 146 -2.77 -8.55 7.25
CA ALA A 146 -2.15 -8.69 8.57
C ALA A 146 -1.01 -7.69 8.77
N GLU A 147 -0.20 -7.49 7.73
CA GLU A 147 0.92 -6.54 7.75
C GLU A 147 0.43 -5.10 7.84
N THR A 148 -0.55 -4.72 7.02
CA THR A 148 -1.17 -3.39 7.06
C THR A 148 -1.75 -3.07 8.45
N ARG A 149 -2.50 -4.00 9.04
CA ARG A 149 -3.09 -3.82 10.39
C ARG A 149 -2.05 -3.73 11.49
N ARG A 150 -0.92 -4.44 11.35
CA ARG A 150 0.18 -4.35 12.32
C ARG A 150 0.81 -2.97 12.27
N PHE A 151 1.13 -2.48 11.07
CA PHE A 151 1.74 -1.18 10.89
C PHE A 151 0.85 -0.02 11.35
N GLN A 152 -0.44 -0.02 10.98
CA GLN A 152 -1.37 1.02 11.44
C GLN A 152 -1.52 1.05 12.96
N ARG A 153 -1.49 -0.12 13.64
CA ARG A 153 -1.49 -0.16 15.11
C ARG A 153 -0.23 0.44 15.70
N THR A 154 0.94 0.11 15.16
CA THR A 154 2.22 0.72 15.59
C THR A 154 2.18 2.24 15.43
N MET A 155 1.67 2.72 14.30
CA MET A 155 1.50 4.15 14.01
C MET A 155 0.55 4.85 14.98
N GLN A 156 -0.58 4.22 15.32
CA GLN A 156 -1.53 4.77 16.30
C GLN A 156 -0.96 4.84 17.72
N VAL A 157 -0.21 3.82 18.15
CA VAL A 157 0.45 3.80 19.46
C VAL A 157 1.47 4.93 19.57
N ARG A 158 2.27 5.15 18.52
CA ARG A 158 3.28 6.22 18.48
C ARG A 158 2.66 7.62 18.53
N ARG A 159 1.55 7.86 17.81
CA ARG A 159 0.79 9.12 17.88
C ARG A 159 0.28 9.45 19.28
N ARG A 160 0.02 8.44 20.12
CA ARG A 160 -0.45 8.63 21.51
C ARG A 160 0.69 8.85 22.49
N ALA A 161 1.89 8.33 22.22
CA ALA A 161 3.06 8.47 23.07
C ALA A 161 3.80 9.82 22.91
N GLY A 162 3.58 10.51 21.79
CA GLY A 162 4.12 11.85 21.52
C GLY A 162 3.22 13.02 21.97
N ARG A 163 2.17 12.76 22.77
CA ARG A 163 1.37 13.78 23.47
C ARG A 163 1.66 13.71 24.96
#